data_AF-A0A7R6WBZ3-F1
#
_entry.id   AF-A0A7R6WBZ3-F1
#
_cell.length_a   1.000
_cell.length_b   1.000
_cell.length_c   1.000
_cell.angle_alpha   90.00
_cell.angle_beta   90.00
_cell.angle_gamma   90.00
#
_symmetry.space_group_name_H-M   'P 1'
#
loop_
_entity.id
_entity.type
_entity.pdbx_description
1 polymer ?
#
loop_
_entity_poly.entity_id
_entity_poly.type
_entity_poly.pdbx_seq_one_letter_code
_entity_poly.pdbx_strand_id
1 'polypeptide(L)'
;MFRKSHYIFIILFAAFMLSSQVLHAREVSLAENQILLTKTHGGDGSAWGNSDCLNCHVRRNIHANAPVIKDIVLNVGYASCTGCHGQNGTTIERQCVICHNEQLLPKNPIMQDIKNHNFSINADDALTDAACVSCHDRSDMDGEFEVQVDLTHYQAQNSLDLPYRNQADFCLRCHNQNHQQPGFEMTARFANDPLVSMARNYKFIDMHGNRKGTGQRTYAGLRTSDYQYGTVVDCTDCHAMHGTHNEKLLIDRTDTGAFLLPAALRELPVYIDIQHDNYAQHCVVCHESITDVEATGEDTGNGLSGVHRVAGSCIECHRHGMAVQTGL
;
A
#
# COMPACT_ATOMS: atom_id res chain seq x y z
N MET A 1 3.41 -65.12 -11.84
CA MET A 1 3.01 -64.41 -10.60
C MET A 1 3.90 -63.20 -10.23
N PHE A 2 4.91 -62.83 -11.02
CA PHE A 2 5.90 -61.80 -10.63
C PHE A 2 5.65 -60.37 -11.14
N ARG A 3 4.75 -60.15 -12.11
CA ARG A 3 4.55 -58.82 -12.72
C ARG A 3 3.82 -57.81 -11.83
N LYS A 4 2.89 -58.24 -10.97
CA LYS A 4 2.11 -57.31 -10.11
C LYS A 4 2.93 -56.69 -8.97
N SER A 5 3.98 -57.38 -8.50
CA SER A 5 4.81 -56.91 -7.39
C SER A 5 5.75 -55.77 -7.77
N HIS A 6 6.23 -55.73 -9.02
CA HIS A 6 7.12 -54.66 -9.50
C HIS A 6 6.40 -53.31 -9.65
N TYR A 7 5.14 -53.30 -10.09
CA TYR A 7 4.38 -52.06 -10.21
C TYR A 7 4.09 -51.42 -8.84
N ILE A 8 3.82 -52.23 -7.82
CA ILE A 8 3.59 -51.74 -6.45
C ILE A 8 4.88 -51.11 -5.89
N PHE A 9 6.04 -51.72 -6.14
CA PHE A 9 7.31 -51.20 -5.67
C PHE A 9 7.69 -49.87 -6.34
N ILE A 10 7.43 -49.73 -7.65
CA ILE A 10 7.69 -48.48 -8.38
C ILE A 10 6.75 -47.36 -7.91
N ILE A 11 5.47 -47.67 -7.65
CA ILE A 11 4.52 -46.67 -7.14
C ILE A 11 4.89 -46.22 -5.72
N LEU A 12 5.28 -47.15 -4.84
CA LEU A 12 5.74 -46.82 -3.48
C LEU A 12 7.04 -46.01 -3.51
N PHE A 13 7.99 -46.35 -4.39
CA PHE A 13 9.25 -45.60 -4.52
C PHE A 13 9.03 -44.21 -5.12
N ALA A 14 8.11 -44.05 -6.08
CA ALA A 14 7.71 -42.76 -6.62
C ALA A 14 6.97 -41.90 -5.58
N ALA A 15 6.08 -42.50 -4.77
CA ALA A 15 5.41 -41.81 -3.66
C ALA A 15 6.41 -41.40 -2.57
N PHE A 16 7.40 -42.24 -2.27
CA PHE A 16 8.46 -41.95 -1.30
C PHE A 16 9.39 -40.83 -1.81
N MET A 17 9.74 -40.86 -3.10
CA MET A 17 10.53 -39.80 -3.75
C MET A 17 9.75 -38.47 -3.80
N LEU A 18 8.46 -38.50 -4.11
CA LEU A 18 7.57 -37.32 -4.08
C LEU A 18 7.39 -36.77 -2.65
N SER A 19 7.37 -37.61 -1.61
CA SER A 19 7.37 -37.15 -0.22
C SER A 19 8.73 -36.63 0.25
N SER A 20 9.84 -37.11 -0.34
CA SER A 20 11.20 -36.70 0.05
C SER A 20 11.64 -35.37 -0.57
N GLN A 21 10.99 -34.93 -1.65
CA GLN A 21 11.26 -33.64 -2.30
C GLN A 21 10.56 -32.43 -1.63
N VAL A 22 9.86 -32.63 -0.51
CA VAL A 22 9.21 -31.54 0.26
C VAL A 22 10.09 -31.05 1.42
N LEU A 23 11.30 -31.59 1.60
CA LEU A 23 12.20 -31.28 2.73
C LEU A 23 13.27 -30.21 2.42
N HIS A 24 13.11 -29.46 1.34
CA HIS A 24 13.96 -28.32 1.03
C HIS A 24 13.14 -27.04 0.97
N ALA A 25 13.38 -26.16 1.95
CA ALA A 25 12.77 -24.84 2.14
C ALA A 25 11.25 -24.84 2.38
N ARG A 26 10.77 -25.44 3.48
CA ARG A 26 9.41 -25.20 3.99
C ARG A 26 9.36 -25.26 5.52
N GLU A 27 9.64 -24.13 6.14
CA GLU A 27 8.86 -23.67 7.30
C GLU A 27 8.33 -22.27 6.97
N VAL A 28 7.66 -22.14 5.83
CA VAL A 28 6.60 -21.13 5.68
C VAL A 28 5.33 -21.86 6.12
N SER A 29 4.59 -21.31 7.08
CA SER A 29 3.32 -21.90 7.49
C SER A 29 2.39 -21.93 6.28
N LEU A 30 2.14 -23.12 5.72
CA LEU A 30 1.19 -23.32 4.62
C LEU A 30 -0.27 -23.06 5.01
N ALA A 31 -0.53 -22.82 6.31
CA ALA A 31 -1.85 -22.46 6.79
C ALA A 31 -2.13 -20.96 6.65
N GLU A 32 -1.10 -20.11 6.62
CA GLU A 32 -1.29 -18.64 6.75
C GLU A 32 -0.34 -17.77 5.90
N ASN A 33 0.49 -18.35 5.03
CA ASN A 33 1.51 -17.66 4.22
C ASN A 33 2.52 -16.79 4.99
N GLN A 34 2.52 -16.80 6.33
CA GLN A 34 3.35 -15.89 7.13
C GLN A 34 4.73 -16.47 7.47
N ILE A 35 5.77 -15.62 7.44
CA ILE A 35 7.00 -15.80 8.21
C ILE A 35 6.92 -14.91 9.45
N LEU A 36 5.98 -15.22 10.34
CA LEU A 36 6.13 -14.83 11.72
C LEU A 36 6.83 -15.98 12.42
N LEU A 37 8.07 -15.73 12.80
CA LEU A 37 8.82 -16.63 13.67
C LEU A 37 7.92 -16.86 14.89
N THR A 38 7.57 -18.11 15.15
CA THR A 38 6.71 -18.46 16.28
C THR A 38 7.58 -18.97 17.42
N LYS A 39 6.97 -19.26 18.57
CA LYS A 39 7.66 -19.93 19.69
C LYS A 39 8.26 -21.29 19.32
N THR A 40 7.92 -21.88 18.17
CA THR A 40 8.51 -23.12 17.66
C THR A 40 9.67 -22.88 16.68
N HIS A 41 10.11 -21.64 16.46
CA HIS A 41 11.24 -21.34 15.57
C HIS A 41 12.50 -22.12 16.01
N GLY A 42 13.12 -22.84 15.07
CA GLY A 42 14.18 -23.82 15.35
C GLY A 42 13.65 -25.25 15.55
N GLY A 43 12.36 -25.49 15.27
CA GLY A 43 11.66 -26.76 15.46
C GLY A 43 11.23 -27.00 16.92
N ASP A 44 12.17 -26.83 17.85
CA ASP A 44 11.96 -26.98 19.30
C ASP A 44 11.85 -25.64 20.04
N GLY A 45 11.86 -24.52 19.33
CA GLY A 45 11.88 -23.17 19.90
C GLY A 45 13.28 -22.67 20.29
N SER A 46 14.35 -23.42 20.02
CA SER A 46 15.73 -23.02 20.34
C SER A 46 16.18 -21.72 19.68
N ALA A 47 15.55 -21.32 18.57
CA ALA A 47 15.83 -20.05 17.91
C ALA A 47 14.94 -18.91 18.43
N TRP A 48 13.88 -19.19 19.18
CA TRP A 48 12.98 -18.16 19.72
C TRP A 48 13.66 -17.36 20.83
N GLY A 49 13.57 -16.02 20.76
CA GLY A 49 14.24 -15.12 21.70
C GLY A 49 15.75 -15.01 21.48
N ASN A 50 16.31 -15.65 20.44
CA ASN A 50 17.71 -15.48 20.07
C ASN A 50 17.85 -14.27 19.13
N SER A 51 18.63 -13.28 19.57
CA SER A 51 18.92 -12.06 18.83
C SER A 51 20.00 -12.24 17.76
N ASP A 52 20.79 -13.30 17.85
CA ASP A 52 21.94 -13.49 16.97
C ASP A 52 21.64 -14.50 15.87
N CYS A 53 21.00 -13.99 14.81
CA CYS A 53 20.54 -14.78 13.67
C CYS A 53 21.68 -15.54 12.97
N LEU A 54 22.93 -15.05 13.04
CA LEU A 54 24.07 -15.66 12.36
C LEU A 54 24.42 -17.05 12.91
N ASN A 55 24.05 -17.33 14.15
CA ASN A 55 24.32 -18.61 14.78
C ASN A 55 23.53 -19.76 14.15
N CYS A 56 22.38 -19.44 13.54
CA CYS A 56 21.49 -20.42 12.91
C CYS A 56 21.39 -20.23 11.39
N HIS A 57 21.55 -19.00 10.89
CA HIS A 57 21.36 -18.66 9.48
C HIS A 57 22.67 -18.23 8.84
N VAL A 58 23.07 -18.89 7.77
CA VAL A 58 24.23 -18.48 6.96
C VAL A 58 23.76 -17.49 5.89
N ARG A 59 24.13 -16.22 6.02
CA ARG A 59 23.66 -15.11 5.15
C ARG A 59 23.76 -15.35 3.64
N ARG A 60 24.79 -16.05 3.16
CA ARG A 60 24.93 -16.37 1.72
C ARG A 60 23.91 -17.38 1.18
N ASN A 61 23.31 -18.16 2.08
CA ASN A 61 22.43 -19.27 1.75
C ASN A 61 20.94 -18.93 1.96
N ILE A 62 20.62 -17.93 2.79
CA ILE A 62 19.24 -17.49 3.00
C ILE A 62 18.69 -16.83 1.73
N HIS A 63 17.38 -16.95 1.53
CA HIS A 63 16.64 -16.37 0.39
C HIS A 63 17.18 -16.78 -0.99
N ALA A 64 17.78 -17.97 -1.13
CA ALA A 64 18.34 -18.44 -2.40
C ALA A 64 17.33 -18.42 -3.57
N ASN A 65 16.04 -18.58 -3.28
CA ASN A 65 14.94 -18.57 -4.25
C ASN A 65 14.21 -17.22 -4.35
N ALA A 66 14.64 -16.20 -3.60
CA ALA A 66 14.06 -14.86 -3.59
C ALA A 66 15.17 -13.81 -3.80
N PRO A 67 15.71 -13.69 -5.03
CA PRO A 67 16.94 -12.93 -5.31
C PRO A 67 16.84 -11.44 -4.93
N VAL A 68 15.67 -10.82 -5.12
CA VAL A 68 15.43 -9.40 -4.76
C VAL A 68 15.65 -9.17 -3.26
N ILE A 69 15.03 -10.01 -2.42
CA ILE A 69 15.20 -9.93 -0.95
C ILE A 69 16.60 -10.38 -0.54
N LYS A 70 17.15 -11.41 -1.20
CA LYS A 70 18.50 -11.91 -0.92
C LYS A 70 19.55 -10.82 -1.05
N ASP A 71 19.52 -10.04 -2.12
CA ASP A 71 20.51 -9.00 -2.37
C ASP A 71 20.42 -7.88 -1.33
N ILE A 72 19.20 -7.52 -0.90
CA ILE A 72 18.98 -6.60 0.22
C ILE A 72 19.59 -7.16 1.50
N VAL A 73 19.30 -8.40 1.87
CA VAL A 73 19.81 -9.03 3.09
C VAL A 73 21.34 -9.20 3.05
N LEU A 74 21.92 -9.47 1.87
CA LEU A 74 23.37 -9.54 1.69
C LEU A 74 24.04 -8.18 1.90
N ASN A 75 23.40 -7.11 1.43
CA ASN A 75 23.88 -5.75 1.54
C ASN A 75 23.73 -5.20 2.97
N VAL A 76 22.52 -5.25 3.52
CA VAL A 76 22.15 -4.67 4.83
C VAL A 76 22.60 -5.55 6.00
N GLY A 77 22.66 -6.87 5.81
CA GLY A 77 23.01 -7.82 6.87
C GLY A 77 21.83 -8.18 7.78
N TYR A 78 22.11 -8.82 8.92
CA TYR A 78 21.07 -9.36 9.80
C TYR A 78 20.14 -8.31 10.44
N ALA A 79 20.52 -7.04 10.39
CA ALA A 79 19.65 -5.93 10.75
C ALA A 79 18.34 -5.92 9.94
N SER A 80 18.36 -6.38 8.68
CA SER A 80 17.14 -6.44 7.84
C SER A 80 16.15 -7.50 8.29
N CYS A 81 16.59 -8.48 9.08
CA CYS A 81 15.77 -9.61 9.48
C CYS A 81 14.61 -9.16 10.37
N THR A 82 14.82 -8.25 11.31
CA THR A 82 13.75 -7.81 12.23
C THR A 82 12.75 -6.86 11.56
N GLY A 83 13.16 -6.15 10.50
CA GLY A 83 12.25 -5.38 9.65
C GLY A 83 11.17 -6.26 9.04
N CYS A 84 11.57 -7.39 8.44
CA CYS A 84 10.68 -8.28 7.68
C CYS A 84 10.03 -9.39 8.53
N HIS A 85 10.81 -10.08 9.37
CA HIS A 85 10.37 -11.26 10.12
C HIS A 85 9.87 -10.94 11.55
N GLY A 86 9.86 -9.66 11.92
CA GLY A 86 9.54 -9.22 13.26
C GLY A 86 10.63 -9.56 14.28
N GLN A 87 10.30 -9.47 15.57
CA GLN A 87 11.31 -9.45 16.63
C GLN A 87 11.83 -10.85 17.02
N ASN A 88 11.33 -11.94 16.45
CA ASN A 88 11.68 -13.31 16.84
C ASN A 88 11.55 -13.58 18.35
N GLY A 89 10.58 -12.96 19.04
CA GLY A 89 10.43 -13.09 20.49
C GLY A 89 11.52 -12.41 21.32
N THR A 90 12.41 -11.64 20.68
CA THR A 90 13.39 -10.78 21.33
C THR A 90 12.80 -9.40 21.62
N THR A 91 13.60 -8.52 22.21
CA THR A 91 13.29 -7.09 22.38
C THR A 91 13.92 -6.22 21.30
N ILE A 92 14.52 -6.80 20.25
CA ILE A 92 15.15 -6.00 19.19
C ILE A 92 14.06 -5.25 18.43
N GLU A 93 14.27 -3.97 18.21
CA GLU A 93 13.35 -3.13 17.43
C GLU A 93 13.29 -3.59 15.97
N ARG A 94 12.09 -3.50 15.37
CA ARG A 94 11.93 -3.75 13.94
C ARG A 94 12.56 -2.60 13.17
N GLN A 95 13.37 -2.91 12.18
CA GLN A 95 14.10 -1.93 11.37
C GLN A 95 13.57 -1.94 9.94
N CYS A 96 12.44 -1.26 9.71
CA CYS A 96 11.78 -1.18 8.40
C CYS A 96 12.50 -0.20 7.46
N VAL A 97 12.85 0.98 7.98
CA VAL A 97 13.44 2.10 7.21
C VAL A 97 14.81 1.78 6.60
N ILE A 98 15.53 0.80 7.17
CA ILE A 98 16.87 0.43 6.67
C ILE A 98 16.79 -0.24 5.29
N CYS A 99 15.62 -0.80 4.94
CA CYS A 99 15.34 -1.43 3.64
C CYS A 99 14.38 -0.57 2.80
N HIS A 100 13.37 0.05 3.42
CA HIS A 100 12.38 0.87 2.74
C HIS A 100 12.90 2.29 2.48
N ASN A 101 13.87 2.40 1.56
CA ASN A 101 14.46 3.66 1.13
C ASN A 101 14.67 3.69 -0.39
N GLU A 102 15.04 4.86 -0.90
CA GLU A 102 15.25 5.12 -2.33
C GLU A 102 16.36 4.27 -2.96
N GLN A 103 17.30 3.75 -2.18
CA GLN A 103 18.42 2.96 -2.71
C GLN A 103 18.07 1.49 -2.86
N LEU A 104 17.36 0.92 -1.89
CA LEU A 104 17.10 -0.53 -1.82
C LEU A 104 15.70 -0.90 -2.33
N LEU A 105 14.70 -0.07 -2.04
CA LEU A 105 13.30 -0.27 -2.46
C LEU A 105 12.71 1.03 -3.06
N PRO A 106 13.29 1.59 -4.14
CA PRO A 106 12.85 2.86 -4.75
C PRO A 106 11.43 2.87 -5.31
N LYS A 107 10.86 1.68 -5.55
CA LYS A 107 9.50 1.49 -6.06
C LYS A 107 8.46 1.40 -4.94
N ASN A 108 8.90 1.30 -3.69
CA ASN A 108 8.01 1.42 -2.54
C ASN A 108 7.85 2.92 -2.23
N PRO A 109 6.69 3.38 -1.74
CA PRO A 109 6.46 4.80 -1.54
C PRO A 109 7.52 5.39 -0.61
N ILE A 110 8.02 6.58 -0.94
CA ILE A 110 9.11 7.24 -0.24
C ILE A 110 8.66 7.55 1.20
N MET A 111 9.29 6.91 2.18
CA MET A 111 8.96 7.09 3.61
C MET A 111 9.63 8.33 4.24
N GLN A 112 10.47 9.01 3.47
CA GLN A 112 11.44 10.01 3.95
C GLN A 112 10.90 11.44 3.84
N ASP A 113 9.78 11.63 3.13
CA ASP A 113 9.13 12.92 3.04
C ASP A 113 8.50 13.33 4.36
N ILE A 114 8.63 14.63 4.65
CA ILE A 114 8.26 15.21 5.95
C ILE A 114 6.75 15.23 6.17
N LYS A 115 5.92 15.26 5.11
CA LYS A 115 4.47 15.10 5.26
C LYS A 115 4.15 13.64 5.07
N ASN A 116 3.62 13.02 6.11
CA ASN A 116 3.32 11.60 6.09
C ASN A 116 2.09 11.24 6.93
N HIS A 117 1.60 10.02 6.71
CA HIS A 117 0.58 9.41 7.55
C HIS A 117 1.17 9.01 8.91
N ASN A 118 1.22 9.99 9.81
CA ASN A 118 1.52 9.78 11.22
C ASN A 118 0.28 10.07 12.09
N PHE A 119 0.39 9.75 13.39
CA PHE A 119 -0.69 9.99 14.37
C PHE A 119 -0.53 11.33 15.12
N SER A 120 0.30 12.25 14.62
CA SER A 120 0.59 13.56 15.20
C SER A 120 0.08 14.70 14.33
N ILE A 121 -0.99 15.37 14.75
CA ILE A 121 -1.58 16.49 14.00
C ILE A 121 -0.70 17.75 13.94
N ASN A 122 0.39 17.81 14.70
CA ASN A 122 1.23 19.00 14.87
C ASN A 122 2.66 18.83 14.33
N ALA A 123 3.00 17.68 13.73
CA ALA A 123 4.36 17.38 13.32
C ALA A 123 4.40 16.78 11.91
N ASP A 124 5.12 17.47 11.03
CA ASP A 124 5.59 16.96 9.75
C ASP A 124 7.01 16.40 9.99
N ASP A 125 7.13 15.11 10.28
CA ASP A 125 8.41 14.41 10.54
C ASP A 125 8.44 13.09 9.80
N ALA A 126 9.54 12.73 9.14
CA ALA A 126 9.69 11.45 8.43
C ALA A 126 9.25 10.23 9.27
N LEU A 127 8.69 9.21 8.61
CA LEU A 127 8.18 8.03 9.30
C LEU A 127 9.32 7.27 10.01
N THR A 128 9.07 6.93 11.27
CA THR A 128 9.95 6.04 12.04
C THR A 128 9.46 4.61 11.96
N ASP A 129 10.32 3.65 12.29
CA ASP A 129 9.93 2.24 12.36
C ASP A 129 8.71 2.00 13.28
N ALA A 130 8.60 2.76 14.37
CA ALA A 130 7.46 2.70 15.29
C ALA A 130 6.13 3.08 14.61
N ALA A 131 6.17 4.04 13.68
CA ALA A 131 5.00 4.42 12.89
C ALA A 131 4.65 3.31 11.88
N CYS A 132 5.66 2.72 11.22
CA CYS A 132 5.46 1.63 10.26
C CYS A 132 4.77 0.43 10.92
N VAL A 133 5.26 -0.02 12.08
CA VAL A 133 4.71 -1.21 12.77
C VAL A 133 3.35 -0.98 13.41
N SER A 134 2.88 0.28 13.47
CA SER A 134 1.50 0.55 13.84
C SER A 134 0.55 0.03 12.75
N CYS A 135 0.88 0.28 11.49
CA CYS A 135 0.07 -0.09 10.33
C CYS A 135 0.47 -1.43 9.69
N HIS A 136 1.69 -1.90 9.91
CA HIS A 136 2.25 -3.13 9.35
C HIS A 136 2.71 -4.09 10.44
N ASP A 137 1.80 -4.96 10.89
CA ASP A 137 2.14 -5.99 11.86
C ASP A 137 3.01 -7.10 11.23
N ARG A 138 2.69 -7.52 10.00
CA ARG A 138 3.37 -8.62 9.30
C ARG A 138 3.46 -8.36 7.79
N SER A 139 4.37 -9.05 7.12
CA SER A 139 4.36 -9.25 5.67
C SER A 139 4.64 -10.72 5.40
N ASP A 140 3.97 -11.30 4.41
CA ASP A 140 4.27 -12.67 3.95
C ASP A 140 5.51 -12.74 3.05
N MET A 141 6.03 -11.58 2.66
CA MET A 141 7.30 -11.39 1.95
C MET A 141 7.34 -12.07 0.58
N ASP A 142 6.19 -12.25 -0.08
CA ASP A 142 6.12 -12.79 -1.44
C ASP A 142 6.36 -11.72 -2.52
N GLY A 143 6.33 -10.45 -2.12
CA GLY A 143 6.57 -9.29 -2.99
C GLY A 143 5.28 -8.71 -3.60
N GLU A 144 4.13 -9.28 -3.29
CA GLU A 144 2.81 -8.73 -3.57
C GLU A 144 2.26 -8.08 -2.29
N PHE A 145 1.55 -6.95 -2.44
CA PHE A 145 0.92 -6.29 -1.30
C PHE A 145 -0.55 -6.69 -1.24
N GLU A 146 -0.92 -7.29 -0.13
CA GLU A 146 -2.27 -7.75 0.17
C GLU A 146 -2.79 -7.07 1.42
N VAL A 147 -3.82 -6.22 1.27
CA VAL A 147 -4.41 -5.43 2.37
C VAL A 147 -4.78 -6.29 3.58
N GLN A 148 -5.25 -7.52 3.34
CA GLN A 148 -5.64 -8.47 4.38
C GLN A 148 -4.48 -9.20 5.08
N VAL A 149 -3.27 -9.17 4.50
CA VAL A 149 -2.08 -9.85 5.04
C VAL A 149 -1.08 -8.84 5.58
N ASP A 150 -0.74 -7.81 4.80
CA ASP A 150 0.36 -6.89 5.08
C ASP A 150 -0.01 -5.73 6.02
N LEU A 151 -1.30 -5.46 6.22
CA LEU A 151 -1.76 -4.44 7.16
C LEU A 151 -2.15 -5.04 8.51
N THR A 152 -1.87 -4.29 9.57
CA THR A 152 -2.31 -4.59 10.93
C THR A 152 -3.82 -4.77 10.94
N HIS A 153 -4.27 -5.91 11.44
CA HIS A 153 -5.68 -6.22 11.49
C HIS A 153 -6.33 -5.60 12.74
N TYR A 154 -6.87 -4.41 12.56
CA TYR A 154 -7.63 -3.72 13.59
C TYR A 154 -9.06 -4.28 13.70
N GLN A 155 -9.42 -4.71 14.92
CA GLN A 155 -10.76 -5.20 15.21
C GLN A 155 -11.83 -4.12 14.96
N ALA A 156 -12.96 -4.51 14.37
CA ALA A 156 -14.13 -3.63 14.34
C ALA A 156 -14.64 -3.39 15.77
N GLN A 157 -15.31 -2.25 16.00
CA GLN A 157 -15.77 -1.80 17.34
C GLN A 157 -16.81 -2.70 18.03
N ASN A 158 -17.03 -3.94 17.56
CA ASN A 158 -17.91 -4.95 18.14
C ASN A 158 -17.23 -6.34 18.26
N SER A 159 -15.88 -6.37 18.34
CA SER A 159 -15.07 -7.60 18.49
C SER A 159 -15.16 -8.60 17.34
N LEU A 160 -15.74 -8.21 16.20
CA LEU A 160 -15.76 -9.03 14.99
C LEU A 160 -14.48 -8.77 14.21
N ASP A 161 -13.64 -9.80 14.19
CA ASP A 161 -12.37 -9.83 13.49
C ASP A 161 -12.61 -10.28 12.05
N LEU A 162 -12.83 -9.31 11.15
CA LEU A 162 -13.10 -9.57 9.73
C LEU A 162 -12.00 -8.94 8.89
N PRO A 163 -11.42 -9.67 7.91
CA PRO A 163 -10.44 -9.13 6.99
C PRO A 163 -10.93 -7.85 6.30
N TYR A 164 -10.02 -6.95 5.98
CA TYR A 164 -10.33 -5.79 5.14
C TYR A 164 -10.75 -6.27 3.74
N ARG A 165 -11.83 -5.70 3.19
CA ARG A 165 -12.26 -6.05 1.83
C ARG A 165 -11.53 -5.22 0.77
N ASN A 166 -11.05 -4.05 1.14
CA ASN A 166 -10.31 -3.11 0.30
C ASN A 166 -9.55 -2.09 1.18
N GLN A 167 -8.76 -1.23 0.54
CA GLN A 167 -7.97 -0.21 1.22
C GLN A 167 -8.85 0.80 1.98
N ALA A 168 -10.01 1.16 1.43
CA ALA A 168 -10.94 2.06 2.10
C ALA A 168 -11.44 1.50 3.46
N ASP A 169 -11.71 0.19 3.56
CA ASP A 169 -12.09 -0.44 4.83
C ASP A 169 -11.00 -0.29 5.91
N PHE A 170 -9.71 -0.26 5.52
CA PHE A 170 -8.60 0.03 6.42
C PHE A 170 -8.56 1.51 6.82
N CYS A 171 -8.58 2.44 5.86
CA CYS A 171 -8.56 3.88 6.14
C CYS A 171 -9.71 4.31 7.09
N LEU A 172 -10.88 3.72 6.90
CA LEU A 172 -12.08 4.02 7.67
C LEU A 172 -12.04 3.48 9.12
N ARG A 173 -11.00 2.73 9.52
CA ARG A 173 -10.74 2.42 10.93
C ARG A 173 -10.30 3.65 11.71
N CYS A 174 -9.58 4.57 11.07
CA CYS A 174 -9.10 5.80 11.71
C CYS A 174 -9.95 7.01 11.30
N HIS A 175 -10.34 7.12 10.03
CA HIS A 175 -11.08 8.26 9.49
C HIS A 175 -12.61 8.15 9.68
N ASN A 176 -13.05 7.67 10.84
CA ASN A 176 -14.46 7.51 11.19
C ASN A 176 -14.72 7.96 12.62
N GLN A 177 -15.18 9.19 12.80
CA GLN A 177 -15.34 9.87 14.09
C GLN A 177 -16.14 9.05 15.10
N ASN A 178 -17.08 8.23 14.64
CA ASN A 178 -17.95 7.44 15.49
C ASN A 178 -17.39 6.05 15.83
N HIS A 179 -16.37 5.58 15.09
CA HIS A 179 -15.78 4.24 15.21
C HIS A 179 -14.27 4.28 14.93
N GLN A 180 -13.55 5.19 15.57
CA GLN A 180 -12.09 5.26 15.43
C GLN A 180 -11.42 4.08 16.13
N GLN A 181 -10.26 3.68 15.64
CA GLN A 181 -9.46 2.62 16.21
C GLN A 181 -8.97 3.02 17.61
N PRO A 182 -9.24 2.20 18.65
CA PRO A 182 -8.74 2.48 19.99
C PRO A 182 -7.21 2.62 20.05
N GLY A 183 -6.74 3.67 20.71
CA GLY A 183 -5.30 4.00 20.84
C GLY A 183 -4.74 4.82 19.68
N PHE A 184 -5.52 5.04 18.62
CA PHE A 184 -5.14 5.80 17.42
C PHE A 184 -6.19 6.87 17.07
N GLU A 185 -6.94 7.36 18.06
CA GLU A 185 -8.02 8.31 17.86
C GLU A 185 -7.50 9.70 17.43
N MET A 186 -8.00 10.16 16.30
CA MET A 186 -7.79 11.49 15.77
C MET A 186 -8.76 12.50 16.39
N THR A 187 -8.23 13.63 16.82
CA THR A 187 -9.02 14.77 17.30
C THR A 187 -9.49 15.61 16.11
N ALA A 188 -10.80 15.88 16.04
CA ALA A 188 -11.36 16.79 15.03
C ALA A 188 -10.83 18.22 15.27
N ARG A 189 -10.36 18.89 14.21
CA ARG A 189 -9.88 20.28 14.31
C ARG A 189 -11.02 21.28 14.50
N PHE A 190 -12.21 20.94 14.01
CA PHE A 190 -13.43 21.73 14.10
C PHE A 190 -14.67 20.85 13.95
N ALA A 191 -15.85 21.42 14.22
CA ALA A 191 -17.12 20.72 14.05
C ALA A 191 -17.32 20.29 12.58
N ASN A 192 -17.57 19.00 12.35
CA ASN A 192 -17.65 18.38 11.02
C ASN A 192 -16.33 18.38 10.23
N ASP A 193 -15.18 18.27 10.90
CA ASP A 193 -13.89 18.06 10.24
C ASP A 193 -13.98 16.85 9.28
N PRO A 194 -13.78 17.07 7.95
CA PRO A 194 -13.92 16.01 6.98
C PRO A 194 -12.94 14.86 7.25
N LEU A 195 -11.73 15.14 7.76
CA LEU A 195 -10.69 14.14 7.94
C LEU A 195 -11.12 13.01 8.88
N VAL A 196 -11.83 13.34 9.97
CA VAL A 196 -12.37 12.32 10.88
C VAL A 196 -13.75 11.84 10.43
N SER A 197 -14.42 12.50 9.49
CA SER A 197 -15.80 12.18 9.08
C SER A 197 -15.87 11.42 7.75
N MET A 198 -14.78 10.81 7.28
CA MET A 198 -14.72 10.17 5.96
C MET A 198 -15.71 9.03 5.79
N ALA A 199 -16.04 8.27 6.84
CA ALA A 199 -17.07 7.23 6.75
C ALA A 199 -18.44 7.76 6.25
N ARG A 200 -18.74 9.04 6.51
CA ARG A 200 -19.89 9.74 5.92
C ARG A 200 -19.53 10.26 4.54
N ASN A 201 -18.44 11.03 4.42
CA ASN A 201 -18.11 11.79 3.22
C ASN A 201 -17.78 10.89 2.01
N TYR A 202 -17.04 9.80 2.21
CA TYR A 202 -16.66 8.80 1.19
C TYR A 202 -17.86 8.24 0.40
N LYS A 203 -19.07 8.22 1.00
CA LYS A 203 -20.30 7.72 0.34
C LYS A 203 -21.02 8.79 -0.50
N PHE A 204 -20.76 10.06 -0.24
CA PHE A 204 -21.35 11.20 -0.96
C PHE A 204 -20.37 11.85 -1.91
N ILE A 205 -19.08 11.57 -1.73
CA ILE A 205 -18.05 11.89 -2.70
C ILE A 205 -18.27 11.03 -3.92
N ASP A 206 -18.90 11.63 -4.93
CA ASP A 206 -19.24 11.02 -6.20
C ASP A 206 -18.04 10.19 -6.65
N MET A 207 -18.23 8.87 -6.60
CA MET A 207 -17.34 7.83 -7.13
C MET A 207 -16.28 7.19 -6.20
N HIS A 208 -16.37 7.31 -4.88
CA HIS A 208 -15.54 6.47 -3.97
C HIS A 208 -16.31 5.32 -3.31
N GLY A 209 -17.61 5.46 -3.01
CA GLY A 209 -18.36 4.42 -2.29
C GLY A 209 -19.62 3.87 -2.96
N ASN A 210 -20.25 4.64 -3.88
CA ASN A 210 -21.50 4.25 -4.56
C ASN A 210 -21.62 4.99 -5.90
N ARG A 211 -22.10 4.30 -6.95
CA ARG A 211 -22.37 4.91 -8.26
C ARG A 211 -23.62 5.80 -8.19
N LYS A 212 -23.51 7.10 -8.43
CA LYS A 212 -24.67 7.99 -8.64
C LYS A 212 -24.45 8.96 -9.80
N GLY A 213 -24.93 8.60 -10.99
CA GLY A 213 -24.90 9.47 -12.18
C GLY A 213 -24.65 8.67 -13.46
N THR A 214 -24.75 9.33 -14.62
CA THR A 214 -24.50 8.71 -15.93
C THR A 214 -23.08 8.94 -16.46
N GLY A 215 -22.30 9.84 -15.85
CA GLY A 215 -20.98 10.23 -16.35
C GLY A 215 -20.99 11.10 -17.62
N GLN A 216 -22.15 11.64 -18.02
CA GLN A 216 -22.36 12.29 -19.33
C GLN A 216 -22.27 13.83 -19.32
N ARG A 217 -21.61 14.46 -18.34
CA ARG A 217 -21.49 15.94 -18.29
C ARG A 217 -20.25 16.44 -19.03
N THR A 218 -20.25 17.73 -19.37
CA THR A 218 -19.37 18.45 -20.30
C THR A 218 -17.88 18.51 -19.95
N TYR A 219 -17.43 17.92 -18.84
CA TYR A 219 -16.02 17.56 -18.71
C TYR A 219 -15.87 16.09 -19.07
N ALA A 220 -15.73 15.82 -20.37
CA ALA A 220 -15.51 14.49 -20.90
C ALA A 220 -14.02 14.36 -21.22
N GLY A 221 -13.30 13.67 -20.35
CA GLY A 221 -11.87 13.54 -20.55
C GLY A 221 -11.20 12.80 -19.42
N LEU A 222 -11.23 11.48 -19.49
CA LEU A 222 -10.34 10.63 -18.73
C LEU A 222 -9.24 10.20 -19.68
N ARG A 223 -7.99 10.28 -19.23
CA ARG A 223 -6.84 9.78 -19.98
C ARG A 223 -7.09 8.30 -20.30
N THR A 224 -6.88 7.93 -21.55
CA THR A 224 -7.21 6.59 -22.08
C THR A 224 -6.70 5.49 -21.17
N SER A 225 -7.61 4.75 -20.53
CA SER A 225 -7.33 3.68 -19.57
C SER A 225 -8.60 2.86 -19.28
N ASP A 226 -8.48 1.82 -18.46
CA ASP A 226 -9.64 1.08 -17.91
C ASP A 226 -10.43 1.91 -16.88
N TYR A 227 -9.91 3.07 -16.48
CA TYR A 227 -10.61 4.04 -15.64
C TYR A 227 -11.67 4.78 -16.45
N GLN A 228 -12.92 4.71 -15.99
CA GLN A 228 -14.08 5.30 -16.64
C GLN A 228 -14.92 6.07 -15.62
N TYR A 229 -15.78 6.95 -16.11
CA TYR A 229 -16.82 7.52 -15.26
C TYR A 229 -17.69 6.39 -14.68
N GLY A 230 -17.85 6.39 -13.37
CA GLY A 230 -18.51 5.34 -12.60
C GLY A 230 -17.55 4.33 -11.95
N THR A 231 -16.25 4.38 -12.27
CA THR A 231 -15.23 3.59 -11.58
C THR A 231 -15.07 4.09 -10.15
N VAL A 232 -15.03 3.14 -9.21
CA VAL A 232 -14.74 3.41 -7.81
C VAL A 232 -13.24 3.66 -7.68
N VAL A 233 -12.88 4.81 -7.12
CA VAL A 233 -11.49 5.21 -6.86
C VAL A 233 -11.20 5.00 -5.36
N ASP A 234 -10.06 4.42 -5.03
CA ASP A 234 -9.63 4.21 -3.65
C ASP A 234 -8.97 5.49 -3.11
N CYS A 235 -8.92 5.64 -1.77
CA CYS A 235 -8.27 6.79 -1.14
C CYS A 235 -6.83 6.98 -1.64
N THR A 236 -6.14 5.87 -1.90
CA THR A 236 -4.73 5.81 -2.27
C THR A 236 -4.45 6.12 -3.72
N ASP A 237 -5.48 6.23 -4.56
CA ASP A 237 -5.30 6.73 -5.92
C ASP A 237 -4.96 8.23 -5.92
N CYS A 238 -5.39 8.97 -4.90
CA CYS A 238 -5.12 10.40 -4.75
C CYS A 238 -4.22 10.74 -3.55
N HIS A 239 -4.25 9.93 -2.49
CA HIS A 239 -3.51 10.19 -1.26
C HIS A 239 -2.33 9.22 -1.05
N ALA A 240 -1.15 9.75 -0.73
CA ALA A 240 0.04 8.96 -0.46
C ALA A 240 -0.04 8.29 0.92
N MET A 241 0.02 6.96 0.98
CA MET A 241 -0.10 6.20 2.24
C MET A 241 1.08 6.37 3.20
N HIS A 242 2.27 6.69 2.69
CA HIS A 242 3.45 6.90 3.53
C HIS A 242 3.75 8.38 3.65
N GLY A 243 4.57 8.92 2.74
CA GLY A 243 4.93 10.32 2.69
C GLY A 243 4.77 10.92 1.30
N THR A 244 4.73 12.24 1.26
CA THR A 244 4.70 13.09 0.07
C THR A 244 5.18 14.49 0.46
N HIS A 245 5.63 15.29 -0.49
CA HIS A 245 5.87 16.71 -0.24
C HIS A 245 4.59 17.57 -0.34
N ASN A 246 3.52 17.04 -0.96
CA ASN A 246 2.28 17.77 -1.17
C ASN A 246 1.41 17.83 0.09
N GLU A 247 0.70 18.94 0.27
CA GLU A 247 -0.26 19.09 1.36
C GLU A 247 -1.41 18.07 1.28
N LYS A 248 -2.06 17.84 2.42
CA LYS A 248 -3.22 16.93 2.54
C LYS A 248 -2.89 15.49 2.10
N LEU A 249 -1.60 15.14 2.15
CA LEU A 249 -1.05 13.87 1.75
C LEU A 249 -1.45 13.48 0.32
N LEU A 250 -1.52 14.44 -0.60
CA LEU A 250 -1.77 14.14 -2.01
C LEU A 250 -0.54 13.50 -2.64
N ILE A 251 -0.73 12.55 -3.55
CA ILE A 251 0.40 11.88 -4.21
C ILE A 251 1.26 12.88 -4.98
N ASP A 252 2.57 12.67 -4.92
CA ASP A 252 3.59 13.43 -5.63
C ASP A 252 4.18 12.68 -6.82
N ARG A 253 3.85 11.40 -6.97
CA ARG A 253 4.20 10.57 -8.13
C ARG A 253 3.07 9.63 -8.48
N THR A 254 2.96 9.32 -9.76
CA THR A 254 1.95 8.37 -10.26
C THR A 254 2.17 6.93 -9.82
N ASP A 255 3.34 6.55 -9.33
CA ASP A 255 3.59 5.19 -8.83
C ASP A 255 3.39 5.05 -7.30
N THR A 256 3.16 6.16 -6.61
CA THR A 256 2.71 6.19 -5.20
C THR A 256 1.19 6.27 -5.06
N GLY A 257 0.46 6.33 -6.19
CA GLY A 257 -0.99 6.25 -6.30
C GLY A 257 -1.45 5.99 -7.73
N ALA A 258 -2.54 6.64 -8.16
CA ALA A 258 -3.11 6.53 -9.51
C ALA A 258 -3.15 5.08 -10.07
N PHE A 259 -3.51 4.11 -9.23
CA PHE A 259 -3.38 2.68 -9.52
C PHE A 259 -4.36 2.22 -10.60
N LEU A 260 -5.43 2.98 -10.81
CA LEU A 260 -6.39 2.79 -11.90
C LEU A 260 -5.84 3.17 -13.29
N LEU A 261 -4.68 3.83 -13.37
CA LEU A 261 -4.06 4.21 -14.64
C LEU A 261 -3.16 3.09 -15.19
N PRO A 262 -2.87 3.11 -16.51
CA PRO A 262 -2.04 2.10 -17.15
C PRO A 262 -0.64 2.05 -16.52
N ALA A 263 -0.10 0.84 -16.40
CA ALA A 263 1.21 0.59 -15.78
C ALA A 263 2.33 1.46 -16.39
N ALA A 264 2.26 1.81 -17.68
CA ALA A 264 3.25 2.67 -18.33
C ALA A 264 3.45 4.02 -17.64
N LEU A 265 2.39 4.65 -17.10
CA LEU A 265 2.49 5.90 -16.34
C LEU A 265 3.06 5.69 -14.93
N ARG A 266 3.07 4.45 -14.42
CA ARG A 266 3.61 4.08 -13.11
C ARG A 266 5.03 3.51 -13.21
N GLU A 267 5.40 2.95 -14.35
CA GLU A 267 6.75 2.47 -14.65
C GLU A 267 7.70 3.61 -15.03
N LEU A 268 7.16 4.70 -15.59
CA LEU A 268 7.83 5.99 -15.79
C LEU A 268 7.06 7.06 -15.01
N PRO A 269 7.32 7.18 -13.69
CA PRO A 269 6.50 8.01 -12.82
C PRO A 269 6.49 9.47 -13.26
N VAL A 270 5.29 10.05 -13.35
CA VAL A 270 5.08 11.49 -13.51
C VAL A 270 5.07 12.11 -12.13
N TYR A 271 5.87 13.16 -11.94
CA TYR A 271 5.93 13.92 -10.70
C TYR A 271 4.80 14.95 -10.63
N ILE A 272 4.33 15.23 -9.43
CA ILE A 272 3.21 16.10 -9.14
C ILE A 272 3.64 17.03 -8.01
N ASP A 273 3.63 18.33 -8.27
CA ASP A 273 3.87 19.39 -7.28
C ASP A 273 2.65 20.31 -7.22
N ILE A 274 2.13 20.51 -6.02
CA ILE A 274 0.94 21.32 -5.75
C ILE A 274 1.37 22.56 -4.98
N GLN A 275 1.45 23.68 -5.68
CA GLN A 275 1.81 24.96 -5.10
C GLN A 275 0.61 25.90 -5.08
N HIS A 276 0.41 26.61 -3.96
CA HIS A 276 -0.60 27.66 -3.84
C HIS A 276 -2.01 27.21 -4.28
N ASP A 277 -2.43 26.01 -3.86
CA ASP A 277 -3.70 25.38 -4.25
C ASP A 277 -3.89 25.17 -5.76
N ASN A 278 -2.82 25.17 -6.57
CA ASN A 278 -2.87 24.77 -7.97
C ASN A 278 -2.80 23.24 -8.10
N TYR A 279 -3.95 22.62 -8.37
CA TYR A 279 -4.07 21.16 -8.51
C TYR A 279 -3.91 20.66 -9.95
N ALA A 280 -3.52 21.50 -10.91
CA ALA A 280 -3.48 21.14 -12.33
C ALA A 280 -2.60 19.91 -12.61
N GLN A 281 -1.39 19.86 -12.04
CA GLN A 281 -0.47 18.72 -12.18
C GLN A 281 -1.05 17.42 -11.61
N HIS A 282 -1.84 17.52 -10.52
CA HIS A 282 -2.49 16.36 -9.93
C HIS A 282 -3.69 15.89 -10.77
N CYS A 283 -4.55 16.81 -11.20
CA CYS A 283 -5.76 16.48 -11.93
C CYS A 283 -5.46 15.92 -13.33
N VAL A 284 -4.46 16.44 -14.04
CA VAL A 284 -4.11 16.04 -15.42
C VAL A 284 -3.55 14.62 -15.53
N VAL A 285 -3.15 14.02 -14.40
CA VAL A 285 -2.72 12.61 -14.32
C VAL A 285 -3.85 11.71 -14.83
N CYS A 286 -5.07 11.93 -14.34
CA CYS A 286 -6.25 11.16 -14.72
C CYS A 286 -7.09 11.85 -15.79
N HIS A 287 -7.02 13.17 -15.92
CA HIS A 287 -7.88 13.94 -16.81
C HIS A 287 -7.19 14.38 -18.10
N GLU A 288 -7.89 14.19 -19.21
CA GLU A 288 -7.46 14.63 -20.54
C GLU A 288 -8.68 15.03 -21.37
N SER A 289 -8.92 16.33 -21.53
CA SER A 289 -10.05 16.87 -22.27
C SER A 289 -10.05 16.38 -23.71
N ILE A 290 -11.18 15.83 -24.17
CA ILE A 290 -11.37 15.46 -25.58
C ILE A 290 -11.66 16.66 -26.48
N THR A 291 -11.93 17.83 -25.88
CA THR A 291 -12.21 19.08 -26.58
C THR A 291 -11.11 20.08 -26.27
N ASP A 292 -10.50 20.66 -27.31
CA ASP A 292 -9.49 21.68 -27.14
C ASP A 292 -10.15 23.01 -26.72
N VAL A 293 -9.92 23.41 -25.47
CA VAL A 293 -10.44 24.65 -24.86
C VAL A 293 -9.36 25.36 -24.07
N GLU A 294 -9.36 26.70 -24.08
CA GLU A 294 -8.45 27.60 -23.34
C GLU A 294 -6.98 27.13 -23.32
N ALA A 295 -6.59 26.36 -22.30
CA ALA A 295 -5.25 25.87 -22.05
C ALA A 295 -5.08 24.34 -22.23
N THR A 296 -5.97 23.65 -22.95
CA THR A 296 -5.97 22.18 -23.05
C THR A 296 -4.65 21.61 -23.58
N GLY A 297 -4.04 22.27 -24.57
CA GLY A 297 -2.73 21.88 -25.12
C GLY A 297 -1.52 22.35 -24.31
N GLU A 298 -1.72 23.12 -23.24
CA GLU A 298 -0.63 23.64 -22.41
C GLU A 298 -0.16 22.56 -21.42
N ASP A 299 1.16 22.47 -21.22
CA ASP A 299 1.76 21.62 -20.21
C ASP A 299 1.47 22.21 -18.82
N THR A 300 0.97 21.36 -17.91
CA THR A 300 0.73 21.73 -16.50
C THR A 300 2.01 21.87 -15.66
N GLY A 301 3.16 21.56 -16.25
CA GLY A 301 4.49 21.64 -15.63
C GLY A 301 5.08 20.29 -15.25
N ASN A 302 4.37 19.18 -15.51
CA ASN A 302 4.85 17.83 -15.31
C ASN A 302 4.93 17.00 -16.60
N GLY A 303 4.88 17.65 -17.77
CA GLY A 303 4.90 17.00 -19.08
C GLY A 303 3.55 16.47 -19.53
N LEU A 304 2.48 16.69 -18.75
CA LEU A 304 1.11 16.34 -19.12
C LEU A 304 0.28 17.58 -19.42
N SER A 305 -0.55 17.47 -20.45
CA SER A 305 -1.58 18.43 -20.86
C SER A 305 -2.96 17.76 -20.87
N GLY A 306 -4.01 18.55 -21.07
CA GLY A 306 -5.39 18.07 -21.18
C GLY A 306 -6.36 18.71 -20.19
N VAL A 307 -5.92 19.63 -19.34
CA VAL A 307 -6.82 20.43 -18.49
C VAL A 307 -7.15 21.76 -19.14
N HIS A 308 -8.38 22.24 -19.00
CA HIS A 308 -8.79 23.54 -19.57
C HIS A 308 -8.09 24.75 -18.93
N ARG A 309 -7.47 24.58 -17.76
CA ARG A 309 -6.66 25.59 -17.07
C ARG A 309 -5.45 24.97 -16.38
N VAL A 310 -4.26 25.48 -16.69
CA VAL A 310 -2.99 25.07 -16.06
C VAL A 310 -2.63 25.87 -14.81
N ALA A 311 -3.32 26.99 -14.58
CA ALA A 311 -3.13 27.87 -13.42
C ALA A 311 -4.42 27.97 -12.59
N GLY A 312 -4.25 28.00 -11.27
CA GLY A 312 -5.34 28.14 -10.31
C GLY A 312 -5.92 26.81 -9.83
N SER A 313 -6.95 26.90 -8.99
CA SER A 313 -7.44 25.74 -8.27
C SER A 313 -8.60 25.06 -8.99
N CYS A 314 -8.40 23.84 -9.48
CA CYS A 314 -9.45 23.05 -10.14
C CYS A 314 -10.68 22.89 -9.23
N ILE A 315 -10.46 22.77 -7.90
CA ILE A 315 -11.50 22.53 -6.90
C ILE A 315 -12.41 23.72 -6.61
N GLU A 316 -12.14 24.90 -7.17
CA GLU A 316 -13.07 26.02 -7.13
C GLU A 316 -14.35 25.72 -7.94
N CYS A 317 -14.19 25.04 -9.07
CA CYS A 317 -15.29 24.62 -9.95
C CYS A 317 -15.56 23.12 -9.86
N HIS A 318 -14.55 22.31 -9.54
CA HIS A 318 -14.57 20.85 -9.59
C HIS A 318 -14.35 20.24 -8.21
N ARG A 319 -15.38 20.26 -7.36
CA ARG A 319 -15.33 19.58 -6.07
C ARG A 319 -15.80 18.14 -6.21
N HIS A 320 -14.89 17.19 -5.99
CA HIS A 320 -15.24 15.79 -5.84
C HIS A 320 -16.23 15.65 -4.68
N GLY A 321 -17.46 15.24 -5.00
CA GLY A 321 -18.47 14.96 -3.97
C GLY A 321 -19.52 15.99 -3.64
N MET A 322 -19.62 17.07 -4.41
CA MET A 322 -20.86 17.79 -4.43
C MET A 322 -21.80 17.13 -5.44
N ALA A 323 -23.07 16.96 -5.07
CA ALA A 323 -24.13 16.74 -6.04
C ALA A 323 -24.09 17.94 -7.00
N VAL A 324 -23.53 17.65 -8.18
CA VAL A 324 -23.03 18.55 -9.20
C VAL A 324 -23.65 19.95 -9.23
N GLN A 325 -22.79 20.98 -9.22
CA GLN A 325 -23.13 22.29 -9.77
C GLN A 325 -23.62 22.10 -11.22
N THR A 326 -24.90 22.33 -11.43
CA THR A 326 -25.50 22.48 -12.75
C THR A 326 -24.84 23.66 -13.46
N GLY A 327 -24.22 23.40 -14.61
CA GLY A 327 -23.84 24.43 -15.58
C GLY A 327 -22.39 24.90 -15.51
N LEU A 328 -21.53 24.19 -16.22
CA LEU A 328 -20.65 24.79 -17.24
C LEU A 328 -20.87 24.00 -18.53
#